data_AF-A0A4R5TQT4-F1
#
_entry.id   AF-A0A4R5TQT4-F1
#
_cell.length_a   1.000
_cell.length_b   1.000
_cell.length_c   1.000
_cell.angle_alpha   90.00
_cell.angle_beta   90.00
_cell.angle_gamma   90.00
#
_symmetry.space_group_name_H-M   'P 1'
#
loop_
_entity.id
_entity.type
_entity.pdbx_description
1 polymer ?
#
loop_
_entity_poly.entity_id
_entity_poly.type
_entity_poly.pdbx_seq_one_letter_code
_entity_poly.pdbx_strand_id
1 'polypeptide(L)'
;MVAFTQRVALALALCLAGVVPAQADSWPPPRVETYVSSDGDSRVVITPRPLEGALSYFRDKVEGTEPAGQRAGSEQLRPMARLERRQGARWQHVWTQPLVNDVAPTRALVANGGRYLVTFDNWHSTGYGDNVVVVYDATGTLVRRMALADFLPAGYVALLPRSVSSLWWGGAHALADGDQTLVLRVVVPDKTREPNARPSTVPVRVRLADGTVLPHEGRAWTDALARVEAQDGERQRRWQGKRKLRSQPLLPPRGQDHDAWRAYMVELRERLNDTTGLRHGGLVLAPPGSRVAGFDSVDSMRMFLDESVDNRLRAAEAYLLVSPSSEAVADALVDYLQSKRAGTMAGVVIRFVGTPSDAVRVEAAAAKPGAGVVLIDSASPFPPGELPQAAPDWFQ
;
A
#
# COMPACT_ATOMS: atom_id res chain seq x y z
N MET A 1 -14.05 27.14 31.61
CA MET A 1 -14.83 26.18 30.79
C MET A 1 -14.69 26.43 29.29
N VAL A 2 -14.86 27.66 28.80
CA VAL A 2 -14.77 28.00 27.35
C VAL A 2 -13.37 27.78 26.74
N ALA A 3 -12.30 28.02 27.49
CA ALA A 3 -10.93 27.82 27.01
C ALA A 3 -10.49 26.33 26.90
N PHE A 4 -11.19 25.42 27.60
CA PHE A 4 -10.89 23.98 27.56
C PHE A 4 -11.53 23.33 26.33
N THR A 5 -12.77 23.72 26.00
CA THR A 5 -13.48 23.28 24.79
C THR A 5 -12.79 23.77 23.50
N GLN A 6 -12.19 24.97 23.48
CA GLN A 6 -11.44 25.44 22.32
C GLN A 6 -10.12 24.68 22.08
N ARG A 7 -9.41 24.26 23.14
CA ARG A 7 -8.15 23.51 23.02
C ARG A 7 -8.37 22.05 22.60
N VAL A 8 -9.44 21.43 23.09
CA VAL A 8 -9.85 20.07 22.65
C VAL A 8 -10.31 20.08 21.19
N ALA A 9 -11.06 21.09 20.76
CA ALA A 9 -11.50 21.21 19.37
C ALA A 9 -10.32 21.43 18.39
N LEU A 10 -9.30 22.20 18.79
CA LEU A 10 -8.12 22.45 17.95
C LEU A 10 -7.22 21.19 17.85
N ALA A 11 -7.06 20.44 18.94
CA ALA A 11 -6.32 19.16 18.93
C ALA A 11 -7.02 18.08 18.09
N LEU A 12 -8.36 17.98 18.15
CA LEU A 12 -9.13 17.07 17.29
C LEU A 12 -9.05 17.47 15.80
N ALA A 13 -9.07 18.77 15.49
CA ALA A 13 -8.90 19.25 14.12
C ALA A 13 -7.48 18.98 13.56
N LEU A 14 -6.44 19.07 14.39
CA LEU A 14 -5.06 18.74 14.02
C LEU A 14 -4.82 17.23 13.86
N CYS A 15 -5.47 16.38 14.67
CA CYS A 15 -5.42 14.91 14.49
C CYS A 15 -6.16 14.44 13.23
N LEU A 16 -7.25 15.12 12.83
CA LEU A 16 -7.96 14.83 11.58
C LEU A 16 -7.24 15.37 10.32
N ALA A 17 -6.45 16.44 10.46
CA ALA A 17 -5.70 17.03 9.34
C ALA A 17 -4.44 16.23 8.95
N GLY A 18 -3.96 15.33 9.83
CA GLY A 18 -2.81 14.45 9.56
C GLY A 18 -3.15 13.13 8.88
N VAL A 19 -4.44 12.80 8.73
CA VAL A 19 -4.88 11.63 7.96
C VAL A 19 -4.85 12.02 6.49
N VAL A 20 -3.72 11.79 5.82
CA VAL A 20 -3.72 11.73 4.35
C VAL A 20 -4.80 10.73 4.00
N PRO A 21 -5.89 11.13 3.32
CA PRO A 21 -6.97 10.21 2.99
C PRO A 21 -6.32 9.04 2.28
N ALA A 22 -6.45 7.84 2.87
CA ALA A 22 -6.05 6.64 2.18
C ALA A 22 -6.77 6.67 0.83
N GLN A 23 -6.01 6.76 -0.26
CA GLN A 23 -6.57 6.64 -1.60
C GLN A 23 -6.96 5.18 -1.76
N ALA A 24 -8.11 4.83 -1.22
CA ALA A 24 -8.74 3.55 -1.38
C ALA A 24 -9.55 3.61 -2.67
N ASP A 25 -9.27 2.68 -3.57
CA ASP A 25 -10.00 2.61 -4.82
C ASP A 25 -11.41 2.09 -4.56
N SER A 26 -12.39 2.75 -5.15
CA SER A 26 -13.76 2.25 -5.17
C SER A 26 -13.93 1.35 -6.38
N TRP A 27 -14.22 0.07 -6.12
CA TRP A 27 -14.42 -0.93 -7.16
C TRP A 27 -15.88 -1.35 -7.16
N PRO A 28 -16.65 -1.01 -8.22
CA PRO A 28 -17.99 -1.56 -8.36
C PRO A 28 -17.92 -3.08 -8.55
N PRO A 29 -18.96 -3.84 -8.17
CA PRO A 29 -19.05 -5.26 -8.48
C PRO A 29 -18.85 -5.49 -9.98
N PRO A 30 -18.16 -6.58 -10.38
CA PRO A 30 -17.92 -6.88 -11.78
C PRO A 30 -19.26 -7.16 -12.48
N ARG A 31 -19.39 -6.72 -13.73
CA ARG A 31 -20.64 -6.83 -14.51
C ARG A 31 -20.37 -7.41 -15.89
N VAL A 32 -21.42 -7.91 -16.53
CA VAL A 32 -21.36 -8.27 -17.94
C VAL A 32 -21.11 -7.00 -18.74
N GLU A 33 -20.04 -6.99 -19.53
CA GLU A 33 -19.68 -5.85 -20.37
C GLU A 33 -19.60 -6.26 -21.84
N THR A 34 -19.91 -5.33 -22.73
CA THR A 34 -19.83 -5.54 -24.18
C THR A 34 -18.88 -4.53 -24.79
N TYR A 35 -17.90 -5.02 -25.54
CA TYR A 35 -16.91 -4.21 -26.25
C TYR A 35 -17.11 -4.41 -27.74
N VAL A 36 -17.17 -3.31 -28.49
CA VAL A 36 -17.43 -3.32 -29.94
C VAL A 36 -16.16 -2.85 -30.66
N SER A 37 -15.82 -3.49 -31.76
CA SER A 37 -14.72 -3.08 -32.65
C SER A 37 -15.01 -1.71 -33.28
N SER A 38 -13.96 -1.04 -33.76
CA SER A 38 -14.08 0.32 -34.31
C SER A 38 -14.98 0.39 -35.55
N ASP A 39 -15.03 -0.68 -36.35
CA ASP A 39 -15.90 -0.82 -37.51
C ASP A 39 -17.37 -1.17 -37.14
N GLY A 40 -17.64 -1.54 -35.90
CA GLY A 40 -18.98 -1.94 -35.44
C GLY A 40 -19.42 -3.35 -35.86
N ASP A 41 -18.56 -4.12 -36.52
CA ASP A 41 -18.92 -5.43 -37.09
C ASP A 41 -18.54 -6.62 -36.20
N SER A 42 -17.75 -6.39 -35.16
CA SER A 42 -17.40 -7.40 -34.17
C SER A 42 -17.66 -6.89 -32.75
N ARG A 43 -18.08 -7.78 -31.86
CA ARG A 43 -18.20 -7.46 -30.45
C ARG A 43 -17.83 -8.64 -29.57
N VAL A 44 -17.31 -8.35 -28.39
CA VAL A 44 -17.09 -9.34 -27.34
C VAL A 44 -17.98 -9.02 -26.16
N VAL A 45 -18.73 -10.01 -25.69
CA VAL A 45 -19.46 -9.96 -24.42
C VAL A 45 -18.62 -10.70 -23.38
N ILE A 46 -18.22 -10.01 -22.31
CA ILE A 46 -17.45 -10.59 -21.22
C ILE A 46 -18.38 -10.77 -20.01
N THR A 47 -18.52 -12.01 -19.56
CA THR A 47 -19.28 -12.38 -18.36
C THR A 47 -18.29 -12.69 -17.24
N PRO A 48 -18.27 -11.91 -16.14
CA PRO A 48 -17.46 -12.20 -14.97
C PRO A 48 -17.72 -13.59 -14.41
N ARG A 49 -16.74 -14.18 -13.71
CA ARG A 49 -17.04 -15.37 -12.91
C ARG A 49 -17.97 -15.02 -11.75
N PRO A 50 -18.91 -15.91 -11.35
CA PRO A 50 -19.81 -15.64 -10.24
C PRO A 50 -19.06 -15.49 -8.92
N LEU A 51 -19.36 -14.40 -8.20
CA LEU A 51 -18.87 -14.16 -6.85
C LEU A 51 -20.02 -14.23 -5.84
N GLU A 52 -19.71 -14.70 -4.64
CA GLU A 52 -20.58 -14.57 -3.47
C GLU A 52 -20.69 -13.08 -3.07
N GLY A 53 -19.54 -12.39 -3.05
CA GLY A 53 -19.46 -10.95 -2.83
C GLY A 53 -18.03 -10.47 -2.66
N ALA A 54 -17.81 -9.15 -2.73
CA ALA A 54 -16.47 -8.55 -2.61
C ALA A 54 -15.80 -8.85 -1.26
N LEU A 55 -16.57 -8.85 -0.16
CA LEU A 55 -16.01 -9.15 1.17
C LEU A 55 -15.52 -10.60 1.30
N SER A 56 -16.25 -11.56 0.71
CA SER A 56 -15.81 -12.96 0.67
C SER A 56 -14.56 -13.11 -0.19
N TYR A 57 -14.50 -12.43 -1.33
CA TYR A 57 -13.30 -12.40 -2.17
C TYR A 57 -12.06 -11.96 -1.38
N PHE A 58 -12.14 -10.85 -0.64
CA PHE A 58 -11.00 -10.36 0.13
C PHE A 58 -10.61 -11.25 1.30
N ARG A 59 -11.61 -11.80 2.01
CA ARG A 59 -11.35 -12.74 3.10
C ARG A 59 -10.58 -13.95 2.58
N ASP A 60 -11.05 -14.55 1.49
CA ASP A 60 -10.43 -15.72 0.90
C ASP A 60 -9.01 -15.40 0.41
N LYS A 61 -8.76 -14.22 -0.16
CA LYS A 61 -7.40 -13.79 -0.53
C LYS A 61 -6.45 -13.66 0.67
N VAL A 62 -6.95 -13.16 1.81
CA VAL A 62 -6.16 -13.08 3.05
C VAL A 62 -5.90 -14.48 3.62
N GLU A 63 -6.86 -15.37 3.51
CA GLU A 63 -6.77 -16.76 4.00
C GLU A 63 -6.02 -17.70 3.03
N GLY A 64 -5.72 -17.25 1.80
CA GLY A 64 -5.06 -18.06 0.77
C GLY A 64 -5.99 -19.08 0.10
N THR A 65 -7.31 -18.89 0.19
CA THR A 65 -8.32 -19.77 -0.39
C THR A 65 -8.58 -19.39 -1.86
N GLU A 66 -8.46 -20.37 -2.76
CA GLU A 66 -8.75 -20.19 -4.19
C GLU A 66 -9.79 -21.21 -4.70
N PRO A 67 -10.70 -20.82 -5.62
CA PRO A 67 -10.84 -19.49 -6.19
C PRO A 67 -11.52 -18.52 -5.22
N ALA A 68 -10.86 -17.40 -4.92
CA ALA A 68 -11.33 -16.47 -3.89
C ALA A 68 -12.74 -15.95 -4.15
N GLY A 69 -13.62 -15.93 -3.15
CA GLY A 69 -14.99 -15.42 -3.24
C GLY A 69 -15.90 -16.20 -4.20
N GLN A 70 -15.52 -17.41 -4.60
CA GLN A 70 -16.32 -18.25 -5.50
C GLN A 70 -17.72 -18.49 -4.92
N ARG A 71 -18.76 -18.24 -5.74
CA ARG A 71 -20.13 -18.54 -5.35
C ARG A 71 -20.33 -20.05 -5.18
N ALA A 72 -20.94 -20.45 -4.07
CA ALA A 72 -21.27 -21.85 -3.81
C ALA A 72 -22.12 -22.46 -4.94
N GLY A 73 -21.75 -23.66 -5.37
CA GLY A 73 -22.44 -24.39 -6.46
C GLY A 73 -22.18 -23.87 -7.87
N SER A 74 -21.35 -22.83 -8.05
CA SER A 74 -20.99 -22.36 -9.39
C SER A 74 -19.81 -23.13 -9.96
N GLU A 75 -20.01 -23.74 -11.13
CA GLU A 75 -18.96 -24.43 -11.91
C GLU A 75 -18.07 -23.47 -12.71
N GLN A 76 -18.49 -22.22 -12.89
CA GLN A 76 -17.72 -21.22 -13.63
C GLN A 76 -16.60 -20.65 -12.75
N LEU A 77 -15.36 -21.10 -12.99
CA LEU A 77 -14.18 -20.69 -12.23
C LEU A 77 -13.43 -19.50 -12.85
N ARG A 78 -13.82 -19.05 -14.04
CA ARG A 78 -13.16 -17.99 -14.80
C ARG A 78 -14.18 -17.09 -15.52
N PRO A 79 -13.87 -15.82 -15.78
CA PRO A 79 -14.64 -15.01 -16.70
C PRO A 79 -14.70 -15.65 -18.09
N MET A 80 -15.84 -15.47 -18.76
CA MET A 80 -16.10 -15.99 -20.10
C MET A 80 -16.14 -14.84 -21.08
N ALA A 81 -15.45 -14.96 -22.21
CA ALA A 81 -15.61 -14.06 -23.35
C ALA A 81 -16.37 -14.77 -24.46
N ARG A 82 -17.32 -14.07 -25.07
CA ARG A 82 -18.06 -14.53 -26.25
C ARG A 82 -17.88 -13.53 -27.38
N LEU A 83 -17.18 -13.91 -28.44
CA LEU A 83 -17.05 -13.13 -29.65
C LEU A 83 -18.25 -13.36 -30.57
N GLU A 84 -18.78 -12.27 -31.09
CA GLU A 84 -19.84 -12.26 -32.08
C GLU A 84 -19.47 -11.34 -33.25
N ARG A 85 -19.86 -11.74 -34.46
CA ARG A 85 -19.71 -10.94 -35.68
C ARG A 85 -21.06 -10.60 -36.26
N ARG A 86 -21.19 -9.39 -36.78
CA ARG A 86 -22.41 -8.92 -37.42
C ARG A 86 -22.57 -9.59 -38.79
N GLN A 87 -23.76 -10.13 -39.04
CA GLN A 87 -24.20 -10.58 -40.36
C GLN A 87 -25.58 -9.97 -40.62
N GLY A 88 -25.60 -8.89 -41.42
CA GLY A 88 -26.78 -8.05 -41.60
C GLY A 88 -27.22 -7.39 -40.28
N ALA A 89 -28.47 -7.62 -39.87
CA ALA A 89 -29.02 -7.08 -38.63
C ALA A 89 -28.78 -7.98 -37.39
N ARG A 90 -28.17 -9.16 -37.57
CA ARG A 90 -28.02 -10.16 -36.49
C ARG A 90 -26.56 -10.30 -36.08
N TRP A 91 -26.36 -10.58 -34.81
CA TRP A 91 -25.07 -11.02 -34.27
C TRP A 91 -24.98 -12.53 -34.37
N GLN A 92 -23.91 -13.02 -34.99
CA GLN A 92 -23.61 -14.43 -35.06
C GLN A 92 -22.46 -14.77 -34.15
N HIS A 93 -22.64 -15.86 -33.41
CA HIS A 93 -21.62 -16.42 -32.55
C HIS A 93 -20.38 -16.85 -33.36
N VAL A 94 -19.19 -16.48 -32.88
CA VAL A 94 -17.92 -16.96 -33.43
C VAL A 94 -17.28 -17.96 -32.48
N TRP A 95 -17.06 -17.59 -31.21
CA TRP A 95 -16.54 -18.47 -30.17
C TRP A 95 -16.91 -18.00 -28.77
N THR A 96 -16.83 -18.92 -27.80
CA THR A 96 -16.87 -18.63 -26.35
C THR A 96 -15.67 -19.32 -25.71
N GLN A 97 -14.87 -18.59 -24.93
CA GLN A 97 -13.66 -19.12 -24.27
C GLN A 97 -13.48 -18.53 -22.86
N PRO A 98 -12.86 -19.27 -21.92
CA PRO A 98 -12.41 -18.73 -20.65
C PRO A 98 -11.26 -17.74 -20.84
N LEU A 99 -11.35 -16.64 -20.12
CA LEU A 99 -10.26 -15.69 -19.98
C LEU A 99 -9.36 -16.10 -18.82
N VAL A 100 -8.07 -15.77 -18.91
CA VAL A 100 -7.10 -16.02 -17.82
C VAL A 100 -7.21 -15.02 -16.67
N ASN A 101 -8.01 -13.94 -16.85
CA ASN A 101 -8.31 -12.99 -15.77
C ASN A 101 -8.99 -13.72 -14.59
N ASP A 102 -8.82 -13.23 -13.35
CA ASP A 102 -9.37 -13.90 -12.16
C ASP A 102 -10.91 -13.84 -12.13
N VAL A 103 -11.45 -12.63 -11.98
CA VAL A 103 -12.91 -12.41 -11.86
C VAL A 103 -13.49 -11.83 -13.14
N ALA A 104 -12.87 -10.75 -13.61
CA ALA A 104 -13.14 -10.06 -14.86
C ALA A 104 -11.93 -9.19 -15.19
N PRO A 105 -11.70 -8.85 -16.46
CA PRO A 105 -10.80 -7.76 -16.79
C PRO A 105 -11.42 -6.42 -16.40
N THR A 106 -10.60 -5.39 -16.23
CA THR A 106 -11.10 -4.02 -15.96
C THR A 106 -11.59 -3.35 -17.24
N ARG A 107 -10.98 -3.66 -18.38
CA ARG A 107 -11.33 -3.17 -19.72
C ARG A 107 -10.93 -4.19 -20.79
N ALA A 108 -11.46 -4.04 -22.00
CA ALA A 108 -11.00 -4.77 -23.18
C ALA A 108 -11.04 -3.91 -24.46
N LEU A 109 -10.32 -4.38 -25.49
CA LEU A 109 -10.35 -3.88 -26.86
C LEU A 109 -10.57 -5.05 -27.83
N VAL A 110 -11.34 -4.83 -28.88
CA VAL A 110 -11.64 -5.83 -29.91
C VAL A 110 -11.19 -5.29 -31.26
N ALA A 111 -10.32 -6.02 -31.95
CA ALA A 111 -9.88 -5.68 -33.31
C ALA A 111 -11.03 -5.84 -34.31
N ASN A 112 -10.97 -5.09 -35.40
CA ASN A 112 -11.88 -5.23 -36.53
C ASN A 112 -11.86 -6.66 -37.07
N GLY A 113 -13.03 -7.15 -37.44
CA GLY A 113 -13.29 -8.55 -37.76
C GLY A 113 -13.09 -9.53 -36.58
N GLY A 114 -12.85 -9.06 -35.35
CA GLY A 114 -12.64 -9.92 -34.18
C GLY A 114 -11.33 -10.69 -34.24
N ARG A 115 -10.32 -10.16 -34.94
CA ARG A 115 -9.02 -10.84 -35.13
C ARG A 115 -8.21 -10.99 -33.85
N TYR A 116 -8.41 -10.06 -32.92
CA TYR A 116 -7.78 -10.06 -31.61
C TYR A 116 -8.77 -9.54 -30.57
N LEU A 117 -8.65 -10.09 -29.36
CA LEU A 117 -9.19 -9.54 -28.13
C LEU A 117 -8.01 -9.20 -27.22
N VAL A 118 -8.01 -7.97 -26.68
CA VAL A 118 -7.04 -7.55 -25.66
C VAL A 118 -7.80 -7.25 -24.37
N THR A 119 -7.39 -7.82 -23.25
CA THR A 119 -7.94 -7.49 -21.92
C THR A 119 -6.90 -6.81 -21.03
N PHE A 120 -7.35 -5.96 -20.12
CA PHE A 120 -6.50 -5.15 -19.25
C PHE A 120 -6.83 -5.38 -17.78
N ASP A 121 -5.79 -5.70 -17.02
CA ASP A 121 -5.79 -5.89 -15.57
C ASP A 121 -6.79 -6.95 -15.06
N ASN A 122 -6.66 -7.34 -13.80
CA ASN A 122 -7.75 -8.03 -13.10
C ASN A 122 -8.57 -7.03 -12.30
N TRP A 123 -9.88 -7.25 -12.20
CA TRP A 123 -10.71 -6.59 -11.20
C TRP A 123 -10.06 -6.72 -9.80
N HIS A 124 -9.95 -5.61 -9.07
CA HIS A 124 -9.23 -5.49 -7.79
C HIS A 124 -7.71 -5.75 -7.82
N SER A 125 -7.06 -5.75 -8.98
CA SER A 125 -5.60 -5.96 -9.07
C SER A 125 -4.98 -5.20 -10.25
N THR A 126 -5.28 -3.91 -10.37
CA THR A 126 -4.75 -3.08 -11.45
C THR A 126 -3.24 -2.89 -11.33
N GLY A 127 -2.53 -3.23 -12.40
CA GLY A 127 -1.08 -3.16 -12.54
C GLY A 127 -0.32 -4.27 -11.81
N TYR A 128 -1.00 -5.29 -11.28
CA TYR A 128 -0.37 -6.40 -10.56
C TYR A 128 -0.55 -7.76 -11.27
N GLY A 129 0.45 -8.64 -11.12
CA GLY A 129 0.47 -9.98 -11.70
C GLY A 129 0.69 -10.00 -13.22
N ASP A 130 0.52 -11.17 -13.83
CA ASP A 130 0.84 -11.38 -15.26
C ASP A 130 -0.32 -11.02 -16.22
N ASN A 131 -1.47 -10.60 -15.68
CA ASN A 131 -2.67 -10.31 -16.48
C ASN A 131 -2.91 -8.80 -16.63
N VAL A 132 -1.85 -8.00 -16.62
CA VAL A 132 -1.95 -6.55 -16.83
C VAL A 132 -2.37 -6.27 -18.26
N VAL A 133 -1.79 -6.99 -19.22
CA VAL A 133 -2.24 -7.01 -20.61
C VAL A 133 -2.30 -8.46 -21.10
N VAL A 134 -3.43 -8.88 -21.63
CA VAL A 134 -3.60 -10.22 -22.20
C VAL A 134 -4.11 -10.12 -23.63
N VAL A 135 -3.46 -10.84 -24.54
CA VAL A 135 -3.81 -10.89 -25.97
C VAL A 135 -4.33 -12.27 -26.33
N TYR A 136 -5.47 -12.30 -27.00
CA TYR A 136 -6.08 -13.50 -27.56
C TYR A 136 -6.27 -13.34 -29.06
N ASP A 137 -6.16 -14.44 -29.80
CA ASP A 137 -6.36 -14.46 -31.25
C ASP A 137 -7.84 -14.53 -31.66
N ALA A 138 -8.08 -14.70 -32.96
CA ALA A 138 -9.40 -14.76 -33.57
C ALA A 138 -10.25 -15.96 -33.12
N THR A 139 -9.64 -16.96 -32.49
CA THR A 139 -10.30 -18.16 -31.94
C THR A 139 -10.53 -18.08 -30.43
N GLY A 140 -10.06 -17.01 -29.80
CA GLY A 140 -10.03 -16.87 -28.35
C GLY A 140 -8.87 -17.61 -27.69
N THR A 141 -7.91 -18.11 -28.46
CA THR A 141 -6.70 -18.76 -27.93
C THR A 141 -5.74 -17.71 -27.40
N LEU A 142 -5.11 -17.98 -26.26
CA LEU A 142 -4.15 -17.07 -25.64
C LEU A 142 -2.90 -16.93 -26.51
N VAL A 143 -2.56 -15.69 -26.88
CA VAL A 143 -1.31 -15.34 -27.56
C VAL A 143 -0.24 -14.94 -26.54
N ARG A 144 -0.57 -14.02 -25.63
CA ARG A 144 0.39 -13.47 -24.66
C ARG A 144 -0.28 -12.99 -23.37
N ARG A 145 0.42 -13.22 -22.25
CA ARG A 145 0.19 -12.57 -20.95
C ARG A 145 1.38 -11.67 -20.65
N MET A 146 1.12 -10.49 -20.09
CA MET A 146 2.16 -9.53 -19.73
C MET A 146 1.87 -8.90 -18.37
N ALA A 147 2.87 -8.95 -17.49
CA ALA A 147 3.02 -8.08 -16.35
C ALA A 147 3.60 -6.71 -16.79
N LEU A 148 3.59 -5.71 -15.90
CA LEU A 148 4.23 -4.42 -16.18
C LEU A 148 5.73 -4.56 -16.52
N ALA A 149 6.42 -5.48 -15.85
CA ALA A 149 7.86 -5.73 -16.04
C ALA A 149 8.20 -6.32 -17.44
N ASP A 150 7.22 -6.86 -18.16
CA ASP A 150 7.45 -7.35 -19.53
C ASP A 150 7.64 -6.20 -20.53
N PHE A 151 7.16 -4.99 -20.22
CA PHE A 151 7.18 -3.86 -21.15
C PHE A 151 7.61 -2.53 -20.52
N LEU A 152 8.02 -2.53 -19.25
CA LEU A 152 8.56 -1.37 -18.53
C LEU A 152 9.79 -1.74 -17.70
N PRO A 153 10.79 -0.85 -17.60
CA PRO A 153 11.91 -1.02 -16.68
C PRO A 153 11.46 -1.06 -15.21
N ALA A 154 12.19 -1.80 -14.36
CA ALA A 154 11.85 -1.95 -12.94
C ALA A 154 11.73 -0.61 -12.18
N GLY A 155 12.66 0.33 -12.42
CA GLY A 155 12.58 1.68 -11.82
C GLY A 155 11.34 2.45 -12.24
N TYR A 156 10.84 2.21 -13.46
CA TYR A 156 9.61 2.80 -13.98
C TYR A 156 8.40 2.26 -13.22
N VAL A 157 8.29 0.94 -13.08
CA VAL A 157 7.20 0.27 -12.35
C VAL A 157 7.17 0.73 -10.88
N ALA A 158 8.33 0.76 -10.21
CA ALA A 158 8.43 1.16 -8.80
C ALA A 158 8.01 2.61 -8.55
N LEU A 159 8.09 3.49 -9.55
CA LEU A 159 7.72 4.90 -9.45
C LEU A 159 6.32 5.23 -9.95
N LEU A 160 5.58 4.26 -10.49
CA LEU A 160 4.20 4.48 -10.92
C LEU A 160 3.32 4.97 -9.75
N PRO A 161 2.38 5.89 -10.01
CA PRO A 161 1.41 6.32 -9.00
C PRO A 161 0.61 5.13 -8.51
N ARG A 162 0.29 5.09 -7.22
CA ARG A 162 -0.38 3.95 -6.60
C ARG A 162 -1.40 4.35 -5.56
N SER A 163 -2.41 3.51 -5.42
CA SER A 163 -3.36 3.50 -4.32
C SER A 163 -2.99 2.38 -3.34
N VAL A 164 -3.87 2.09 -2.38
CA VAL A 164 -3.73 0.93 -1.49
C VAL A 164 -3.74 -0.40 -2.28
N SER A 165 -4.44 -0.47 -3.42
CA SER A 165 -4.70 -1.73 -4.13
C SER A 165 -4.40 -1.71 -5.63
N SER A 166 -3.91 -0.59 -6.19
CA SER A 166 -3.64 -0.45 -7.63
C SER A 166 -2.34 0.29 -7.92
N LEU A 167 -1.68 -0.09 -9.02
CA LEU A 167 -0.69 0.71 -9.72
C LEU A 167 -1.36 1.39 -10.92
N TRP A 168 -1.48 2.72 -10.88
CA TRP A 168 -2.10 3.52 -11.92
C TRP A 168 -1.15 3.70 -13.12
N TRP A 169 -1.02 2.64 -13.90
CA TRP A 169 -0.01 2.50 -14.95
C TRP A 169 -0.48 3.00 -16.33
N GLY A 170 -1.78 2.89 -16.62
CA GLY A 170 -2.33 3.02 -17.97
C GLY A 170 -3.31 4.17 -18.14
N GLY A 171 -3.36 4.71 -19.36
CA GLY A 171 -4.35 5.67 -19.84
C GLY A 171 -5.31 5.05 -20.86
N ALA A 172 -5.68 5.81 -21.90
CA ALA A 172 -6.52 5.31 -22.98
C ALA A 172 -5.71 4.50 -24.01
N HIS A 173 -5.66 3.17 -23.85
CA HIS A 173 -5.05 2.26 -24.81
C HIS A 173 -5.85 2.20 -26.12
N ALA A 174 -5.18 1.88 -27.23
CA ALA A 174 -5.80 1.82 -28.55
C ALA A 174 -5.16 0.77 -29.45
N LEU A 175 -5.90 0.31 -30.46
CA LEU A 175 -5.37 -0.50 -31.56
C LEU A 175 -4.91 0.44 -32.69
N ALA A 176 -3.85 0.06 -33.39
CA ALA A 176 -3.22 0.82 -34.47
C ALA A 176 -2.74 -0.09 -35.60
N ASP A 177 -2.31 0.54 -36.71
CA ASP A 177 -1.76 -0.12 -37.89
C ASP A 177 -2.69 -1.20 -38.46
N GLY A 178 -3.97 -0.86 -38.62
CA GLY A 178 -4.99 -1.82 -39.03
C GLY A 178 -5.14 -2.97 -38.02
N ASP A 179 -5.20 -2.64 -36.73
CA ASP A 179 -5.32 -3.54 -35.59
C ASP A 179 -4.27 -4.66 -35.54
N GLN A 180 -3.04 -4.36 -35.95
CA GLN A 180 -1.89 -5.27 -35.78
C GLN A 180 -1.03 -4.90 -34.57
N THR A 181 -1.18 -3.66 -34.10
CA THR A 181 -0.39 -3.11 -32.99
C THR A 181 -1.31 -2.61 -31.89
N LEU A 182 -1.02 -3.01 -30.65
CA LEU A 182 -1.58 -2.39 -29.46
C LEU A 182 -0.69 -1.22 -29.03
N VAL A 183 -1.29 -0.05 -28.85
CA VAL A 183 -0.64 1.14 -28.29
C VAL A 183 -1.08 1.31 -26.85
N LEU A 184 -0.18 0.99 -25.93
CA LEU A 184 -0.33 1.21 -24.51
C LEU A 184 0.03 2.66 -24.17
N ARG A 185 -0.90 3.45 -23.64
CA ARG A 185 -0.61 4.77 -23.07
C ARG A 185 -0.15 4.60 -21.63
N VAL A 186 1.16 4.52 -21.42
CA VAL A 186 1.75 4.32 -20.09
C VAL A 186 1.94 5.67 -19.41
N VAL A 187 1.50 5.80 -18.16
CA VAL A 187 1.66 6.99 -17.34
C VAL A 187 3.15 7.32 -17.13
N VAL A 188 3.52 8.60 -17.21
CA VAL A 188 4.87 9.05 -16.83
C VAL A 188 4.88 9.35 -15.32
N PRO A 189 5.72 8.68 -14.53
CA PRO A 189 5.90 8.99 -13.11
C PRO A 189 6.25 10.45 -12.87
N ASP A 190 5.43 11.13 -12.06
CA ASP A 190 5.65 12.52 -11.68
C ASP A 190 5.15 12.78 -10.26
N LYS A 191 6.08 12.84 -9.30
CA LYS A 191 5.81 13.15 -7.90
C LYS A 191 5.42 14.61 -7.66
N THR A 192 5.72 15.50 -8.62
CA THR A 192 5.42 16.95 -8.51
C THR A 192 4.04 17.30 -9.08
N ARG A 193 3.36 16.31 -9.66
CA ARG A 193 2.05 16.50 -10.27
C ARG A 193 1.02 16.89 -9.22
N GLU A 194 0.20 17.88 -9.55
CA GLU A 194 -1.00 18.14 -8.78
C GLU A 194 -1.90 16.88 -8.72
N PRO A 195 -2.51 16.57 -7.56
CA PRO A 195 -3.32 15.36 -7.39
C PRO A 195 -4.38 15.16 -8.48
N ASN A 196 -5.02 16.24 -8.90
CA ASN A 196 -6.16 16.22 -9.84
C ASN A 196 -5.78 16.41 -11.32
N ALA A 197 -4.51 16.68 -11.64
CA ALA A 197 -4.09 16.85 -13.02
C ALA A 197 -4.14 15.50 -13.77
N ARG A 198 -4.52 15.54 -15.06
CA ARG A 198 -4.45 14.33 -15.90
C ARG A 198 -2.98 13.90 -16.04
N PRO A 199 -2.65 12.61 -15.88
CA PRO A 199 -1.29 12.13 -16.07
C PRO A 199 -0.86 12.32 -17.53
N SER A 200 0.39 12.73 -17.73
CA SER A 200 1.06 12.58 -19.02
C SER A 200 1.27 11.09 -19.29
N THR A 201 1.22 10.72 -20.57
CA THR A 201 1.45 9.33 -21.00
C THR A 201 2.42 9.28 -22.17
N VAL A 202 3.14 8.17 -22.27
CA VAL A 202 4.02 7.81 -23.38
C VAL A 202 3.51 6.53 -24.04
N PRO A 203 3.64 6.40 -25.37
CA PRO A 203 3.21 5.19 -26.06
C PRO A 203 4.23 4.06 -25.89
N VAL A 204 3.75 2.88 -25.52
CA VAL A 204 4.46 1.61 -25.64
C VAL A 204 3.70 0.76 -26.65
N ARG A 205 4.40 0.15 -27.61
CA ARG A 205 3.77 -0.58 -28.71
C ARG A 205 4.00 -2.08 -28.55
N VAL A 206 2.96 -2.86 -28.76
CA VAL A 206 3.01 -4.32 -28.73
C VAL A 206 2.44 -4.87 -30.02
N ARG A 207 3.17 -5.76 -30.70
CA ARG A 207 2.65 -6.48 -31.85
C ARG A 207 1.68 -7.56 -31.40
N LEU A 208 0.47 -7.56 -31.94
CA LEU A 208 -0.60 -8.47 -31.48
C LEU A 208 -0.42 -9.92 -31.94
N ALA A 209 0.29 -10.14 -33.04
CA ALA A 209 0.49 -11.48 -33.60
C ALA A 209 1.27 -12.42 -32.66
N ASP A 210 2.20 -11.88 -31.88
CA ASP A 210 3.11 -12.65 -31.01
C ASP A 210 3.27 -12.05 -29.60
N GLY A 211 2.67 -10.89 -29.34
CA GLY A 211 2.82 -10.17 -28.07
C GLY A 211 4.18 -9.51 -27.88
N THR A 212 4.99 -9.36 -28.93
CA THR A 212 6.32 -8.74 -28.83
C THR A 212 6.19 -7.25 -28.56
N VAL A 213 6.85 -6.77 -27.51
CA VAL A 213 7.03 -5.35 -27.24
C VAL A 213 7.98 -4.78 -28.29
N LEU A 214 7.52 -3.81 -29.06
CA LEU A 214 8.35 -3.13 -30.05
C LEU A 214 9.29 -2.14 -29.34
N PRO A 215 10.46 -1.84 -29.92
CA PRO A 215 11.37 -0.86 -29.35
C PRO A 215 10.67 0.44 -28.97
N HIS A 216 10.98 0.95 -27.78
CA HIS A 216 10.46 2.24 -27.35
C HIS A 216 11.18 3.35 -28.10
N GLU A 217 10.43 4.21 -28.77
CA GLU A 217 10.98 5.24 -29.66
C GLU A 217 10.42 6.63 -29.36
N GLY A 218 11.16 7.65 -29.77
CA GLY A 218 10.74 9.05 -29.75
C GLY A 218 11.13 9.80 -28.48
N ARG A 219 11.23 11.12 -28.63
CA ARG A 219 11.70 12.04 -27.58
C ARG A 219 10.89 11.93 -26.28
N ALA A 220 9.57 11.77 -26.37
CA ALA A 220 8.72 11.68 -25.19
C ALA A 220 9.06 10.46 -24.30
N TRP A 221 9.40 9.31 -24.90
CA TRP A 221 9.84 8.15 -24.14
C TRP A 221 11.21 8.37 -23.53
N THR A 222 12.17 8.89 -24.30
CA THR A 222 13.52 9.19 -23.80
C THR A 222 13.49 10.16 -22.63
N ASP A 223 12.71 11.24 -22.72
CA ASP A 223 12.57 12.24 -21.66
C ASP A 223 11.90 11.63 -20.40
N ALA A 224 10.89 10.77 -20.59
CA ALA A 224 10.24 10.06 -19.49
C ALA A 224 11.20 9.09 -18.78
N LEU A 225 11.98 8.32 -19.54
CA LEU A 225 12.93 7.36 -18.99
C LEU A 225 14.04 8.06 -18.22
N ALA A 226 14.62 9.14 -18.76
CA ALA A 226 15.65 9.91 -18.07
C ALA A 226 15.15 10.48 -16.72
N ARG A 227 13.89 10.94 -16.67
CA ARG A 227 13.26 11.39 -15.42
C ARG A 227 13.11 10.25 -14.42
N VAL A 228 12.64 9.08 -14.87
CA VAL A 228 12.49 7.89 -14.04
C VAL A 228 13.83 7.43 -13.49
N GLU A 229 14.87 7.37 -14.31
CA GLU A 229 16.23 6.98 -13.89
C GLU A 229 16.80 7.93 -12.83
N ALA A 230 16.59 9.25 -13.00
CA ALA A 230 17.02 10.23 -12.01
C ALA A 230 16.31 10.02 -10.65
N GLN A 231 14.99 9.84 -10.67
CA GLN A 231 14.18 9.61 -9.47
C GLN A 231 14.47 8.26 -8.81
N ASP A 232 14.65 7.19 -9.59
CA ASP A 232 15.00 5.86 -9.10
C ASP A 232 16.41 5.88 -8.50
N GLY A 233 17.36 6.55 -9.15
CA GLY A 233 18.70 6.76 -8.60
C GLY A 233 18.68 7.46 -7.24
N GLU A 234 17.83 8.47 -7.06
CA GLU A 234 17.65 9.11 -5.74
C GLU A 234 17.01 8.17 -4.72
N ARG A 235 15.96 7.45 -5.11
CA ARG A 235 15.29 6.44 -4.28
C ARG A 235 16.28 5.39 -3.78
N GLN A 236 17.10 4.84 -4.67
CA GLN A 236 18.13 3.86 -4.33
C GLN A 236 19.20 4.46 -3.41
N ARG A 237 19.67 5.69 -3.66
CA ARG A 237 20.63 6.36 -2.76
C ARG A 237 20.06 6.55 -1.35
N ARG A 238 18.80 6.99 -1.23
CA ARG A 238 18.11 7.13 0.06
C ARG A 238 17.94 5.78 0.76
N TRP A 239 17.62 4.73 -0.01
CA TRP A 239 17.52 3.37 0.53
C TRP A 239 18.86 2.87 1.05
N GLN A 240 19.94 3.01 0.29
CA GLN A 240 21.28 2.63 0.73
C GLN A 240 21.72 3.43 1.96
N GLY A 241 21.37 4.72 2.04
CA GLY A 241 21.57 5.53 3.25
C GLY A 241 20.84 4.95 4.47
N LYS A 242 19.55 4.59 4.31
CA LYS A 242 18.76 3.93 5.37
C LYS A 242 19.36 2.58 5.77
N ARG A 243 19.81 1.76 4.81
CA ARG A 243 20.50 0.49 5.07
C ARG A 243 21.78 0.69 5.87
N LYS A 244 22.61 1.67 5.48
CA LYS A 244 23.84 2.00 6.20
C LYS A 244 23.54 2.42 7.64
N LEU A 245 22.53 3.28 7.85
CA LEU A 245 22.07 3.67 9.18
C LEU A 245 21.60 2.46 10.00
N ARG A 246 20.80 1.58 9.39
CA ARG A 246 20.25 0.37 10.01
C ARG A 246 21.32 -0.66 10.40
N SER A 247 22.38 -0.77 9.61
CA SER A 247 23.52 -1.66 9.89
C SER A 247 24.34 -1.24 11.11
N GLN A 248 24.09 -0.05 11.67
CA GLN A 248 24.77 0.45 12.86
C GLN A 248 23.89 0.28 14.10
N PRO A 249 24.48 0.06 15.29
CA PRO A 249 23.74 0.11 16.53
C PRO A 249 23.09 1.49 16.71
N LEU A 250 21.83 1.51 17.14
CA LEU A 250 21.09 2.76 17.36
C LEU A 250 21.33 3.25 18.79
N LEU A 251 21.86 4.46 18.89
CA LEU A 251 22.16 5.12 20.16
C LEU A 251 21.08 6.15 20.50
N PRO A 252 20.62 6.24 21.76
CA PRO A 252 19.78 7.34 22.21
C PRO A 252 20.49 8.70 22.01
N PRO A 253 19.77 9.75 21.57
CA PRO A 253 20.32 11.09 21.49
C PRO A 253 20.77 11.61 22.86
N ARG A 254 21.78 12.48 22.86
CA ARG A 254 22.20 13.21 24.07
C ARG A 254 21.50 14.56 24.10
N GLY A 255 21.12 15.01 25.29
CA GLY A 255 20.48 16.32 25.49
C GLY A 255 18.98 16.32 25.18
N GLN A 256 18.42 17.51 25.00
CA GLN A 256 16.97 17.76 24.94
C GLN A 256 16.47 18.14 23.53
N ASP A 257 17.23 17.80 22.48
CA ASP A 257 16.81 18.05 21.10
C ASP A 257 15.61 17.15 20.72
N HIS A 258 14.44 17.78 20.63
CA HIS A 258 13.19 17.10 20.30
C HIS A 258 13.28 16.32 18.98
N ASP A 259 13.86 16.90 17.93
CA ASP A 259 13.86 16.31 16.60
C ASP A 259 14.79 15.10 16.55
N ALA A 260 15.92 15.16 17.27
CA ALA A 260 16.80 14.01 17.44
C ALA A 260 16.08 12.86 18.18
N TRP A 261 15.35 13.15 19.26
CA TRP A 261 14.58 12.15 20.00
C TRP A 261 13.41 11.58 19.19
N ARG A 262 12.76 12.40 18.37
CA ARG A 262 11.72 11.94 17.44
C ARG A 262 12.30 11.02 16.37
N ALA A 263 13.44 11.38 15.78
CA ALA A 263 14.12 10.53 14.79
C ALA A 263 14.56 9.19 15.40
N TYR A 264 15.12 9.22 16.62
CA TYR A 264 15.47 8.01 17.37
C TYR A 264 14.25 7.13 17.65
N MET A 265 13.15 7.71 18.14
CA MET A 265 11.91 6.99 18.41
C MET A 265 11.39 6.31 17.16
N VAL A 266 11.32 7.02 16.03
CA VAL A 266 10.83 6.46 14.76
C VAL A 266 11.71 5.28 14.34
N GLU A 267 13.03 5.44 14.33
CA GLU A 267 13.92 4.34 13.92
C GLU A 267 13.86 3.14 14.88
N LEU A 268 13.85 3.38 16.20
CA LEU A 268 13.72 2.32 17.21
C LEU A 268 12.39 1.56 17.04
N ARG A 269 11.30 2.29 16.83
CA ARG A 269 9.97 1.74 16.59
C ARG A 269 9.94 0.83 15.37
N GLU A 270 10.53 1.27 14.26
CA GLU A 270 10.60 0.43 13.06
C GLU A 270 11.45 -0.84 13.30
N ARG A 271 12.59 -0.74 14.02
CA ARG A 271 13.39 -1.93 14.36
C ARG A 271 12.65 -2.90 15.29
N LEU A 272 11.87 -2.37 16.23
CA LEU A 272 11.03 -3.17 17.12
C LEU A 272 9.90 -3.87 16.35
N ASN A 273 9.25 -3.17 15.41
CA ASN A 273 8.23 -3.77 14.54
C ASN A 273 8.81 -4.97 13.76
N ASP A 274 9.99 -4.79 13.17
CA ASP A 274 10.65 -5.85 12.39
C ASP A 274 11.05 -7.06 13.26
N THR A 275 11.56 -6.82 14.47
CA THR A 275 12.07 -7.88 15.35
C THR A 275 10.99 -8.61 16.13
N THR A 276 9.89 -7.92 16.49
CA THR A 276 8.83 -8.50 17.32
C THR A 276 7.58 -8.89 16.53
N GLY A 277 7.42 -8.38 15.30
CA GLY A 277 6.19 -8.49 14.52
C GLY A 277 5.03 -7.65 15.05
N LEU A 278 5.21 -6.92 16.16
CA LEU A 278 4.15 -6.11 16.77
C LEU A 278 4.16 -4.69 16.20
N ARG A 279 2.98 -4.12 15.97
CA ARG A 279 2.86 -2.69 15.62
C ARG A 279 3.00 -1.82 16.85
N HIS A 280 3.99 -0.94 16.85
CA HIS A 280 4.23 -0.02 17.96
C HIS A 280 3.64 1.37 17.68
N GLY A 281 2.95 1.92 18.68
CA GLY A 281 2.75 3.36 18.83
C GLY A 281 4.01 3.99 19.45
N GLY A 282 4.16 5.31 19.37
CA GLY A 282 5.37 5.97 19.87
C GLY A 282 5.16 7.41 20.30
N LEU A 283 5.66 7.76 21.49
CA LEU A 283 5.62 9.11 22.05
C LEU A 283 7.00 9.54 22.53
N VAL A 284 7.29 10.84 22.42
CA VAL A 284 8.50 11.48 22.92
C VAL A 284 8.10 12.45 24.03
N LEU A 285 8.26 12.05 25.29
CA LEU A 285 7.82 12.86 26.43
C LEU A 285 8.81 13.97 26.78
N ALA A 286 8.27 15.13 27.14
CA ALA A 286 9.05 16.26 27.61
C ALA A 286 9.78 15.92 28.92
N PRO A 287 11.05 16.36 29.09
CA PRO A 287 11.70 16.27 30.39
C PRO A 287 11.01 17.22 31.39
N PRO A 288 11.16 16.99 32.72
CA PRO A 288 10.45 17.76 33.74
C PRO A 288 10.79 19.25 33.64
N GLY A 289 9.77 20.10 33.68
CA GLY A 289 9.94 21.56 33.58
C GLY A 289 10.28 22.10 32.19
N SER A 290 10.39 21.23 31.17
CA SER A 290 10.64 21.68 29.79
C SER A 290 9.45 22.47 29.24
N ARG A 291 9.77 23.56 28.55
CA ARG A 291 8.83 24.35 27.75
C ARG A 291 9.10 24.24 26.26
N VAL A 292 9.99 23.34 25.86
CA VAL A 292 10.35 23.13 24.46
C VAL A 292 9.12 22.59 23.72
N ALA A 293 8.69 23.33 22.68
CA ALA A 293 7.59 22.90 21.84
C ALA A 293 7.97 21.62 21.06
N GLY A 294 6.98 20.77 20.80
CA GLY A 294 7.15 19.55 19.98
C GLY A 294 7.02 18.25 20.75
N PHE A 295 7.46 18.22 22.02
CA PHE A 295 7.32 17.04 22.87
C PHE A 295 5.86 16.69 23.14
N ASP A 296 5.59 15.38 23.23
CA ASP A 296 4.32 14.83 23.65
C ASP A 296 4.11 15.07 25.16
N SER A 297 2.85 15.30 25.54
CA SER A 297 2.48 15.55 26.94
C SER A 297 2.19 14.24 27.69
N VAL A 298 2.26 14.29 29.03
CA VAL A 298 1.81 13.18 29.89
C VAL A 298 0.32 12.89 29.64
N ASP A 299 -0.51 13.92 29.42
CA ASP A 299 -1.92 13.72 29.11
C ASP A 299 -2.13 13.00 27.77
N SER A 300 -1.29 13.28 26.76
CA SER A 300 -1.27 12.54 25.50
C SER A 300 -0.92 11.07 25.75
N MET A 301 0.10 10.79 26.57
CA MET A 301 0.44 9.42 26.97
C MET A 301 -0.74 8.70 27.63
N ARG A 302 -1.39 9.34 28.62
CA ARG A 302 -2.55 8.76 29.31
C ARG A 302 -3.67 8.45 28.33
N MET A 303 -4.02 9.40 27.46
CA MET A 303 -5.03 9.23 26.42
C MET A 303 -4.73 8.02 25.52
N PHE A 304 -3.51 7.92 24.99
CA PHE A 304 -3.12 6.81 24.11
C PHE A 304 -3.13 5.45 24.81
N LEU A 305 -2.71 5.40 26.07
CA LEU A 305 -2.74 4.16 26.85
C LEU A 305 -4.18 3.77 27.23
N ASP A 306 -5.07 4.71 27.51
CA ASP A 306 -6.49 4.45 27.78
C ASP A 306 -7.23 3.93 26.53
N GLU A 307 -6.96 4.51 25.36
CA GLU A 307 -7.52 4.02 24.09
C GLU A 307 -7.11 2.56 23.78
N SER A 308 -5.91 2.16 24.20
CA SER A 308 -5.43 0.78 24.02
C SER A 308 -6.22 -0.24 24.84
N VAL A 309 -6.68 0.15 26.03
CA VAL A 309 -7.48 -0.67 26.94
C VAL A 309 -8.89 -0.86 26.39
N ASP A 310 -9.49 0.23 25.90
CA ASP A 310 -10.89 0.24 25.44
C ASP A 310 -11.11 -0.51 24.13
N ASN A 311 -10.04 -1.00 23.47
CA ASN A 311 -10.09 -1.86 22.29
C ASN A 311 -10.83 -1.27 21.06
N ARG A 312 -11.26 -0.01 21.14
CA ARG A 312 -12.04 0.68 20.10
C ARG A 312 -11.18 1.09 18.90
N LEU A 313 -9.86 1.20 19.09
CA LEU A 313 -8.90 1.67 18.08
C LEU A 313 -7.54 0.96 18.26
N ARG A 314 -7.45 -0.37 18.14
CA ARG A 314 -6.14 -1.09 18.16
C ARG A 314 -5.28 -0.78 16.93
N ALA A 315 -4.81 0.47 16.83
CA ALA A 315 -3.81 0.87 15.83
C ALA A 315 -2.41 0.35 16.21
N ALA A 316 -2.14 0.16 17.51
CA ALA A 316 -0.90 -0.36 18.05
C ALA A 316 -1.15 -1.52 19.03
N GLU A 317 -0.24 -2.49 19.02
CA GLU A 317 -0.20 -3.64 19.93
C GLU A 317 0.76 -3.41 21.11
N ALA A 318 1.65 -2.43 20.97
CA ALA A 318 2.55 -1.98 22.02
C ALA A 318 2.83 -0.48 21.92
N TYR A 319 3.24 0.15 23.03
CA TYR A 319 3.56 1.58 23.06
C TYR A 319 5.02 1.78 23.44
N LEU A 320 5.75 2.51 22.60
CA LEU A 320 7.11 2.94 22.85
C LEU A 320 7.13 4.35 23.44
N LEU A 321 7.69 4.51 24.63
CA LEU A 321 7.84 5.80 25.31
C LEU A 321 9.33 6.14 25.41
N VAL A 322 9.72 7.29 24.87
CA VAL A 322 11.10 7.79 24.95
C VAL A 322 11.13 9.20 25.52
N SER A 323 12.23 9.59 26.16
CA SER A 323 12.45 10.95 26.64
C SER A 323 13.93 11.20 26.89
N PRO A 324 14.39 12.47 26.83
CA PRO A 324 15.65 12.90 27.44
C PRO A 324 15.80 12.54 28.92
N SER A 325 14.70 12.30 29.65
CA SER A 325 14.72 11.95 31.06
C SER A 325 13.97 10.63 31.30
N SER A 326 14.73 9.58 31.62
CA SER A 326 14.19 8.27 32.04
C SER A 326 13.26 8.39 33.24
N GLU A 327 13.68 9.16 34.25
CA GLU A 327 12.92 9.40 35.48
C GLU A 327 11.55 10.02 35.18
N ALA A 328 11.49 10.99 34.26
CA ALA A 328 10.23 11.63 33.91
C ALA A 328 9.21 10.69 33.27
N VAL A 329 9.66 9.79 32.40
CA VAL A 329 8.82 8.75 31.80
C VAL A 329 8.37 7.77 32.89
N ALA A 330 9.29 7.35 33.75
CA ALA A 330 9.01 6.42 34.83
C ALA A 330 7.98 6.96 35.82
N ASP A 331 8.15 8.21 36.27
CA ASP A 331 7.22 8.88 37.18
C ASP A 331 5.82 9.01 36.57
N ALA A 332 5.74 9.44 35.31
CA ALA A 332 4.47 9.54 34.59
C ALA A 332 3.78 8.18 34.44
N LEU A 333 4.55 7.12 34.14
CA LEU A 333 4.03 5.76 34.03
C LEU A 333 3.58 5.20 35.37
N VAL A 334 4.38 5.37 36.43
CA VAL A 334 4.07 4.87 37.77
C VAL A 334 2.77 5.51 38.27
N ASP A 335 2.64 6.83 38.17
CA ASP A 335 1.42 7.56 38.55
C ASP A 335 0.20 7.03 37.77
N TYR A 336 0.33 6.92 36.45
CA TYR A 336 -0.75 6.40 35.60
C TYR A 336 -1.14 4.95 35.95
N LEU A 337 -0.16 4.04 36.07
CA LEU A 337 -0.40 2.62 36.30
C LEU A 337 -0.99 2.35 37.69
N GLN A 338 -0.55 3.07 38.71
CA GLN A 338 -1.10 2.97 40.07
C GLN A 338 -2.56 3.43 40.14
N SER A 339 -2.93 4.40 39.29
CA SER A 339 -4.31 4.89 39.17
C SER A 339 -5.26 3.86 38.55
N LYS A 340 -4.76 2.78 37.93
CA LYS A 340 -5.58 1.78 37.25
C LYS A 340 -6.09 0.69 38.18
N ARG A 341 -7.23 0.12 37.78
CA ARG A 341 -7.87 -1.01 38.47
C ARG A 341 -7.18 -2.31 38.08
N ALA A 342 -7.27 -3.31 38.96
CA ALA A 342 -6.64 -4.60 38.72
C ALA A 342 -7.11 -5.24 37.40
N GLY A 343 -6.19 -5.79 36.62
CA GLY A 343 -6.46 -6.47 35.35
C GLY A 343 -6.94 -5.60 34.18
N THR A 344 -7.13 -4.28 34.37
CA THR A 344 -7.65 -3.41 33.30
C THR A 344 -6.68 -3.19 32.15
N MET A 345 -5.40 -3.51 32.31
CA MET A 345 -4.39 -3.37 31.26
C MET A 345 -3.82 -4.72 30.79
N ALA A 346 -4.53 -5.81 31.05
CA ALA A 346 -4.13 -7.13 30.56
C ALA A 346 -3.99 -7.13 29.03
N GLY A 347 -2.82 -7.53 28.54
CA GLY A 347 -2.49 -7.57 27.11
C GLY A 347 -1.94 -6.26 26.54
N VAL A 348 -1.87 -5.18 27.32
CA VAL A 348 -1.15 -3.95 26.93
C VAL A 348 0.34 -4.14 27.18
N VAL A 349 1.16 -3.86 26.16
CA VAL A 349 2.63 -3.90 26.28
C VAL A 349 3.20 -2.48 26.21
N ILE A 350 3.88 -2.05 27.27
CA ILE A 350 4.58 -0.78 27.37
C ILE A 350 6.07 -1.04 27.24
N ARG A 351 6.70 -0.49 26.20
CA ARG A 351 8.15 -0.42 26.05
C ARG A 351 8.59 0.99 26.40
N PHE A 352 9.57 1.14 27.27
CA PHE A 352 10.11 2.48 27.54
C PHE A 352 11.63 2.50 27.54
N VAL A 353 12.18 3.59 27.04
CA VAL A 353 13.62 3.83 27.00
C VAL A 353 14.03 4.50 28.31
N GLY A 354 14.84 3.83 29.12
CA GLY A 354 15.17 4.32 30.44
C GLY A 354 16.29 3.55 31.14
N THR A 355 16.34 3.62 32.47
CA THR A 355 17.35 2.94 33.30
C THR A 355 16.78 1.67 33.93
N PRO A 356 17.64 0.69 34.30
CA PRO A 356 17.19 -0.48 35.06
C PRO A 356 16.47 -0.14 36.37
N SER A 357 16.92 0.89 37.10
CA SER A 357 16.26 1.31 38.34
C SER A 357 14.86 1.84 38.12
N ASP A 358 14.64 2.59 37.03
CA ASP A 358 13.33 3.09 36.66
C ASP A 358 12.39 1.96 36.21
N ALA A 359 12.93 0.94 35.51
CA ALA A 359 12.15 -0.20 35.07
C ALA A 359 11.54 -0.98 36.23
N VAL A 360 12.31 -1.22 37.28
CA VAL A 360 11.81 -1.89 38.50
C VAL A 360 10.62 -1.14 39.10
N ARG A 361 10.67 0.20 39.13
CA ARG A 361 9.56 1.03 39.64
C ARG A 361 8.32 0.90 38.77
N VAL A 362 8.48 0.96 37.45
CA VAL A 362 7.38 0.87 36.48
C VAL A 362 6.77 -0.53 36.48
N GLU A 363 7.58 -1.59 36.52
CA GLU A 363 7.13 -2.98 36.61
C GLU A 363 6.31 -3.25 37.87
N ALA A 364 6.77 -2.75 39.03
CA ALA A 364 6.02 -2.85 40.27
C ALA A 364 4.65 -2.15 40.19
N ALA A 365 4.60 -0.97 39.56
CA ALA A 365 3.34 -0.25 39.33
C ALA A 365 2.42 -0.96 38.33
N ALA A 366 2.99 -1.65 37.33
CA ALA A 366 2.25 -2.38 36.29
C ALA A 366 1.63 -3.70 36.77
N ALA A 367 2.14 -4.28 37.86
CA ALA A 367 1.71 -5.60 38.35
C ALA A 367 0.20 -5.66 38.67
N LYS A 368 -0.33 -4.64 39.35
CA LYS A 368 -1.76 -4.58 39.70
C LYS A 368 -2.66 -4.50 38.44
N PRO A 369 -2.49 -3.52 37.53
CA PRO A 369 -3.34 -3.44 36.33
C PRO A 369 -3.06 -4.55 35.30
N GLY A 370 -1.94 -5.26 35.40
CA GLY A 370 -1.60 -6.38 34.53
C GLY A 370 -1.00 -5.97 33.18
N ALA A 371 -0.38 -4.79 33.09
CA ALA A 371 0.34 -4.36 31.90
C ALA A 371 1.70 -5.08 31.79
N GLY A 372 2.09 -5.47 30.58
CA GLY A 372 3.45 -5.92 30.30
C GLY A 372 4.40 -4.74 30.16
N VAL A 373 5.54 -4.76 30.85
CA VAL A 373 6.56 -3.71 30.75
C VAL A 373 7.84 -4.32 30.20
N VAL A 374 8.46 -3.62 29.25
CA VAL A 374 9.75 -4.00 28.67
C VAL A 374 10.68 -2.80 28.70
N LEU A 375 11.80 -2.93 29.42
CA LEU A 375 12.86 -1.94 29.41
C LEU A 375 13.65 -2.01 28.10
N ILE A 376 13.89 -0.85 27.50
CA ILE A 376 14.95 -0.62 26.53
C ILE A 376 16.01 0.22 27.25
N ASP A 377 17.11 -0.41 27.64
CA ASP A 377 18.15 0.26 28.44
C ASP A 377 18.80 1.40 27.64
N SER A 378 18.63 2.61 28.14
CA SER A 378 19.18 3.85 27.55
C SER A 378 20.70 3.93 27.59
N ALA A 379 21.38 3.13 28.42
CA ALA A 379 22.84 3.02 28.42
C ALA A 379 23.35 2.05 27.34
N SER A 380 22.48 1.19 26.81
CA SER A 380 22.85 0.13 25.88
C SER A 380 22.43 0.49 24.46
N PRO A 381 23.30 0.37 23.45
CA PRO A 381 22.91 0.58 22.06
C PRO A 381 21.88 -0.47 21.64
N PHE A 382 20.81 -0.05 20.98
CA PHE A 382 19.87 -1.00 20.38
C PHE A 382 20.53 -1.66 19.16
N PRO A 383 20.43 -2.99 19.00
CA PRO A 383 21.21 -3.71 17.99
C PRO A 383 20.93 -3.24 16.55
N PRO A 384 21.89 -3.44 15.63
CA PRO A 384 21.68 -3.26 14.20
C PRO A 384 20.45 -4.02 13.69
N GLY A 385 19.82 -3.48 12.66
CA GLY A 385 18.77 -4.16 11.90
C GLY A 385 19.23 -4.44 10.47
N GLU A 386 18.72 -5.52 9.88
CA GLU A 386 18.94 -5.82 8.47
C GLU A 386 17.79 -5.29 7.62
N LEU A 387 18.12 -4.85 6.42
CA LEU A 387 17.16 -4.40 5.42
C LEU A 387 17.49 -5.07 4.09
N PRO A 388 16.47 -5.42 3.27
CA PRO A 388 16.68 -6.00 1.94
C PRO A 388 17.66 -5.19 1.09
N GLN A 389 18.42 -5.89 0.24
CA GLN A 389 19.42 -5.24 -0.62
C GLN A 389 18.78 -4.26 -1.62
N ALA A 390 17.69 -4.69 -2.26
CA ALA A 390 16.90 -3.88 -3.17
C ALA A 390 15.94 -2.96 -2.38
N ALA A 391 15.77 -1.73 -2.86
CA ALA A 391 14.74 -0.85 -2.33
C ALA A 391 13.36 -1.47 -2.61
N PRO A 392 12.53 -1.71 -1.57
CA PRO A 392 11.20 -2.24 -1.77
C PRO A 392 10.33 -1.21 -2.49
N ASP A 393 9.30 -1.67 -3.20
CA ASP A 393 8.49 -0.79 -4.06
C ASP A 393 7.80 0.32 -3.28
N TRP A 394 7.47 0.11 -2.00
CA TRP A 394 6.83 1.13 -1.15
C TRP A 394 7.79 2.23 -0.67
N PHE A 395 9.11 2.05 -0.82
CA PHE A 395 10.09 3.04 -0.38
C PHE A 395 10.25 4.12 -1.45
N GLN A 396 9.73 5.33 -1.17
CA GLN A 396 9.74 6.46 -2.12
C GLN A 396 10.64 7.63 -1.72
#